data_AF-A0A1H3FMM4-F1
#
_entry.id   AF-A0A1H3FMM4-F1
#
_cell.length_a   1.000
_cell.length_b   1.000
_cell.length_c   1.000
_cell.angle_alpha   90.00
_cell.angle_beta   90.00
_cell.angle_gamma   90.00
#
_symmetry.space_group_name_H-M   'P 1'
#
loop_
_entity.id
_entity.type
_entity.pdbx_description
1 polymer ?
#
loop_
_entity_poly.entity_id
_entity_poly.type
_entity_poly.pdbx_seq_one_letter_code
_entity_poly.pdbx_strand_id
1 'polypeptide(L)'
;MSSLPHARRPLTLRALAVAATALVLLTTVLADVASAHGSAIEPPSRNYGCWKRWGNDFQNPAMATEDPMCWQAWQADPNAMWNWNGLYRDGVAGNHQAAVPDGQLCSAGQTGGIRYAALDNPGQWRAQQVNTDFGVTVHDQARHGADYFLVYVTKQGFDPTRQRLRWSDLELRTQTGRYAPGAGTPINDPVLNGVSNTISVSAPGRTGRHIVYTIWKASHSDQTYYFCSDVTFPGGSGGGTPPTTPPTTPPTTPPSTPPTTPPTGGCSVTYAVTGQWSGGFQADVKVTAGSSAIRGWTISWTFPNGQQVASAWGATVTTSGSTVTARNVDYNGGLAAGASTSFGFIGSWTGSNTAPTPTCAAS
;
A
#
# COMPACT_ATOMS: atom_id res chain seq x y z
N MET A 1 -28.79 -10.18 -75.75
CA MET A 1 -27.78 -9.50 -74.91
C MET A 1 -28.51 -8.67 -73.87
N SER A 2 -28.12 -8.82 -72.60
CA SER A 2 -28.31 -7.85 -71.49
C SER A 2 -29.74 -7.69 -70.92
N SER A 3 -30.03 -7.61 -69.62
CA SER A 3 -29.29 -7.75 -68.35
C SER A 3 -30.33 -7.86 -67.22
N LEU A 4 -30.09 -8.68 -66.20
CA LEU A 4 -30.88 -8.72 -64.95
C LEU A 4 -30.40 -7.62 -63.98
N PRO A 5 -31.30 -6.92 -63.26
CA PRO A 5 -30.89 -5.96 -62.22
C PRO A 5 -30.66 -6.66 -60.87
N HIS A 6 -29.52 -6.37 -60.24
CA HIS A 6 -29.27 -6.66 -58.82
C HIS A 6 -29.79 -5.51 -57.96
N ALA A 7 -30.74 -5.80 -57.04
CA ALA A 7 -31.09 -4.88 -55.96
C ALA A 7 -30.40 -5.31 -54.65
N ARG A 8 -29.69 -4.35 -54.06
CA ARG A 8 -28.76 -4.48 -52.94
C ARG A 8 -29.49 -4.69 -51.61
N ARG A 9 -28.99 -5.62 -50.77
CA ARG A 9 -29.40 -5.74 -49.35
C ARG A 9 -28.89 -4.53 -48.55
N PRO A 10 -29.69 -3.94 -47.64
CA PRO A 10 -29.29 -2.75 -46.91
C PRO A 10 -28.30 -3.10 -45.78
N LEU A 11 -27.14 -2.44 -45.80
CA LEU A 11 -26.04 -2.55 -44.83
C LEU A 11 -26.39 -2.04 -43.41
N THR A 12 -27.59 -1.50 -43.20
CA THR A 12 -27.94 -0.73 -41.99
C THR A 12 -28.20 -1.57 -40.75
N LEU A 13 -28.55 -2.86 -40.88
CA LEU A 13 -28.83 -3.72 -39.72
C LEU A 13 -27.57 -4.25 -39.01
N ARG A 14 -26.39 -4.24 -39.65
CA ARG A 14 -25.14 -4.68 -39.01
C ARG A 14 -24.47 -3.61 -38.15
N ALA A 15 -24.77 -2.34 -38.37
CA ALA A 15 -24.17 -1.23 -37.62
C ALA A 15 -24.71 -1.12 -36.18
N LEU A 16 -25.99 -1.44 -35.96
CA LEU A 16 -26.63 -1.32 -34.65
C LEU A 16 -26.20 -2.42 -33.66
N ALA A 17 -25.87 -3.62 -34.14
CA ALA A 17 -25.41 -4.71 -33.28
C ALA A 17 -23.96 -4.53 -32.79
N VAL A 18 -23.11 -3.84 -33.56
CA VAL A 18 -21.71 -3.53 -33.18
C VAL A 18 -21.65 -2.35 -32.21
N ALA A 19 -22.55 -1.38 -32.32
CA ALA A 19 -22.61 -0.27 -31.38
C ALA A 19 -23.05 -0.71 -29.97
N ALA A 20 -23.96 -1.68 -29.86
CA ALA A 20 -24.42 -2.20 -28.57
C ALA A 20 -23.36 -3.04 -27.84
N THR A 21 -22.58 -3.86 -28.56
CA THR A 21 -21.45 -4.60 -27.96
C THR A 21 -20.28 -3.68 -27.60
N ALA A 22 -20.00 -2.65 -28.42
CA ALA A 22 -18.98 -1.65 -28.08
C ALA A 22 -19.35 -0.84 -26.83
N LEU A 23 -20.64 -0.54 -26.60
CA LEU A 23 -21.07 0.21 -25.41
C LEU A 23 -21.04 -0.64 -24.13
N VAL A 24 -21.34 -1.94 -24.21
CA VAL A 24 -21.23 -2.87 -23.07
C VAL A 24 -19.77 -3.21 -22.74
N LEU A 25 -18.87 -3.24 -23.74
CA LEU A 25 -17.42 -3.37 -23.53
C LEU A 25 -16.75 -2.07 -23.03
N LEU A 26 -17.34 -0.90 -23.28
CA LEU A 26 -16.82 0.37 -22.76
C LEU A 26 -17.12 0.59 -21.27
N THR A 27 -18.15 -0.06 -20.72
CA THR A 27 -18.49 0.07 -19.29
C THR A 27 -17.66 -0.81 -18.37
N THR A 28 -16.91 -1.79 -18.90
CA THR A 28 -16.11 -2.73 -18.08
C THR A 28 -14.66 -2.30 -17.84
N VAL A 29 -14.22 -1.14 -18.34
CA VAL A 29 -12.81 -0.69 -18.25
C VAL A 29 -12.62 0.40 -17.18
N LEU A 30 -13.68 0.81 -16.48
CA LEU A 30 -13.58 1.63 -15.27
C LEU A 30 -13.62 0.74 -14.01
N ALA A 31 -12.70 -0.22 -13.92
CA ALA A 31 -12.34 -0.75 -12.62
C ALA A 31 -11.31 0.25 -12.05
N ASP A 32 -11.79 1.15 -11.19
CA ASP A 32 -10.93 2.02 -10.40
C ASP A 32 -9.82 1.18 -9.76
N VAL A 33 -8.57 1.60 -9.91
CA VAL A 33 -7.50 1.13 -9.04
C VAL A 33 -7.94 1.49 -7.63
N ALA A 34 -8.38 0.49 -6.86
CA ALA A 34 -8.80 0.72 -5.50
C ALA A 34 -7.63 1.32 -4.73
N SER A 35 -7.74 2.61 -4.43
CA SER A 35 -6.90 3.29 -3.45
C SER A 35 -6.96 2.46 -2.16
N ALA A 36 -5.86 2.37 -1.45
CA ALA A 36 -5.77 1.56 -0.25
C ALA A 36 -5.88 2.47 0.97
N HIS A 37 -6.64 2.07 1.99
CA HIS A 37 -7.21 3.05 2.92
C HIS A 37 -7.11 2.68 4.39
N GLY A 38 -6.37 1.64 4.80
CA GLY A 38 -6.32 1.38 6.24
C GLY A 38 -5.34 0.34 6.73
N SER A 39 -5.13 0.35 8.04
CA SER A 39 -4.33 -0.63 8.75
C SER A 39 -4.74 -0.74 10.21
N ALA A 40 -4.30 -1.80 10.89
CA ALA A 40 -4.32 -1.84 12.34
C ALA A 40 -3.29 -0.83 12.88
N ILE A 41 -3.74 0.19 13.60
CA ILE A 41 -2.89 1.27 14.13
C ILE A 41 -2.56 1.07 15.62
N GLU A 42 -3.29 0.20 16.31
CA GLU A 42 -3.17 -0.06 17.75
C GLU A 42 -3.73 -1.46 18.09
N PRO A 43 -2.94 -2.46 18.49
CA PRO A 43 -1.48 -2.48 18.35
C PRO A 43 -1.09 -2.35 16.87
N PRO A 44 -0.03 -1.59 16.53
CA PRO A 44 0.30 -1.26 15.16
C PRO A 44 0.69 -2.51 14.38
N SER A 45 0.21 -2.59 13.13
CA SER A 45 0.66 -3.61 12.19
C SER A 45 2.16 -3.44 11.90
N ARG A 46 2.83 -4.49 11.42
CA ARG A 46 4.28 -4.49 11.15
C ARG A 46 4.72 -3.30 10.30
N ASN A 47 4.10 -3.10 9.14
CA ASN A 47 4.47 -2.02 8.23
C ASN A 47 4.04 -0.65 8.72
N TYR A 48 2.84 -0.49 9.28
CA TYR A 48 2.42 0.78 9.89
C TYR A 48 3.33 1.17 11.05
N GLY A 49 3.72 0.21 11.89
CA GLY A 49 4.65 0.43 13.00
C GLY A 49 6.04 0.84 12.52
N CYS A 50 6.58 0.19 11.48
CA CYS A 50 7.85 0.60 10.87
C CYS A 50 7.77 1.99 10.24
N TRP A 51 6.70 2.27 9.49
CA TRP A 51 6.43 3.60 8.94
C TRP A 51 6.37 4.66 10.03
N LYS A 52 5.63 4.40 11.12
CA LYS A 52 5.44 5.35 12.22
C LYS A 52 6.73 5.65 12.97
N ARG A 53 7.59 4.64 13.19
CA ARG A 53 8.85 4.81 13.95
C ARG A 53 9.99 5.36 13.11
N TRP A 54 10.06 4.97 11.83
CA TRP A 54 11.23 5.20 11.00
C TRP A 54 10.94 5.98 9.72
N GLY A 55 9.69 6.30 9.37
CA GLY A 55 9.38 6.97 8.12
C GLY A 55 10.14 8.28 7.94
N ASN A 56 10.18 9.12 8.98
CA ASN A 56 10.93 10.39 8.94
C ASN A 56 12.46 10.24 8.97
N ASP A 57 12.99 9.02 9.13
CA ASP A 57 14.42 8.75 9.24
C ASP A 57 14.78 7.34 8.72
N PHE A 58 14.17 6.92 7.60
CA PHE A 58 14.12 5.51 7.20
C PHE A 58 15.46 4.95 6.70
N GLN A 59 16.44 5.83 6.46
CA GLN A 59 17.79 5.48 6.06
C GLN A 59 18.78 5.50 7.23
N ASN A 60 18.32 5.74 8.47
CA ASN A 60 19.20 5.79 9.63
C ASN A 60 19.90 4.44 9.85
N PRO A 61 21.24 4.37 9.79
CA PRO A 61 21.98 3.13 9.96
C PRO A 61 21.82 2.51 11.36
N ALA A 62 21.46 3.29 12.38
CA ALA A 62 21.18 2.77 13.72
C ALA A 62 19.99 1.80 13.73
N MET A 63 19.06 1.93 12.78
CA MET A 63 17.91 1.03 12.64
C MET A 63 18.34 -0.44 12.48
N ALA A 64 19.47 -0.71 11.83
CA ALA A 64 19.99 -2.06 11.66
C ALA A 64 20.22 -2.78 13.00
N THR A 65 20.59 -2.04 14.04
CA THR A 65 20.79 -2.56 15.40
C THR A 65 19.58 -2.37 16.30
N GLU A 66 18.87 -1.26 16.17
CA GLU A 66 17.77 -0.90 17.06
C GLU A 66 16.44 -1.54 16.67
N ASP A 67 16.17 -1.73 15.38
CA ASP A 67 14.93 -2.33 14.86
C ASP A 67 15.24 -3.14 13.59
N PRO A 68 16.00 -4.25 13.74
CA PRO A 68 16.51 -5.01 12.60
C PRO A 68 15.40 -5.53 11.66
N MET A 69 14.19 -5.74 12.20
CA MET A 69 13.06 -6.17 11.39
C MET A 69 12.44 -5.05 10.55
N CYS A 70 12.41 -3.81 11.05
CA CYS A 70 12.08 -2.68 10.19
C CYS A 70 13.22 -2.38 9.21
N TRP A 71 14.49 -2.50 9.63
CA TRP A 71 15.63 -2.30 8.75
C TRP A 71 15.55 -3.20 7.52
N GLN A 72 15.43 -4.52 7.71
CA GLN A 72 15.32 -5.44 6.57
C GLN A 72 14.08 -5.16 5.70
N ALA A 73 12.98 -4.68 6.27
CA ALA A 73 11.79 -4.32 5.50
C ALA A 73 12.03 -3.07 4.64
N TRP A 74 12.64 -2.03 5.21
CA TRP A 74 13.03 -0.81 4.49
C TRP A 74 14.07 -1.07 3.40
N GLN A 75 15.02 -1.98 3.65
CA GLN A 75 16.00 -2.40 2.64
C GLN A 75 15.37 -3.23 1.52
N ALA A 76 14.35 -4.02 1.82
CA ALA A 76 13.68 -4.87 0.84
C ALA A 76 12.77 -4.07 -0.10
N ASP A 77 11.84 -3.28 0.45
CA ASP A 77 11.00 -2.37 -0.32
C ASP A 77 10.43 -1.26 0.60
N PRO A 78 10.93 -0.01 0.49
CA PRO A 78 10.38 1.13 1.23
C PRO A 78 8.87 1.32 1.04
N ASN A 79 8.32 0.92 -0.11
CA ASN A 79 6.90 1.06 -0.40
C ASN A 79 6.02 0.16 0.47
N ALA A 80 6.59 -0.87 1.13
CA ALA A 80 5.87 -1.65 2.13
C ALA A 80 5.39 -0.78 3.30
N MET A 81 6.22 0.22 3.68
CA MET A 81 5.94 1.16 4.76
C MET A 81 5.27 2.42 4.24
N TRP A 82 5.69 2.95 3.08
CA TRP A 82 5.02 4.13 2.53
C TRP A 82 3.57 3.87 2.13
N ASN A 83 3.31 2.69 1.57
CA ASN A 83 1.96 2.21 1.30
C ASN A 83 1.49 1.29 2.43
N TRP A 84 1.56 1.79 3.67
CA TRP A 84 1.17 1.04 4.87
C TRP A 84 -0.31 0.66 4.88
N ASN A 85 -1.14 1.48 4.23
CA ASN A 85 -2.57 1.30 4.04
C ASN A 85 -2.92 0.33 2.88
N GLY A 86 -1.90 -0.18 2.16
CA GLY A 86 -1.95 -0.96 0.93
C GLY A 86 -2.08 -2.47 1.01
N LEU A 87 -2.20 -3.03 2.22
CA LEU A 87 -2.03 -4.47 2.44
C LEU A 87 -3.37 -5.23 2.30
N TYR A 88 -3.86 -5.33 1.06
CA TYR A 88 -5.14 -5.96 0.73
C TYR A 88 -5.07 -6.95 -0.44
N ARG A 89 -6.13 -7.75 -0.58
CA ARG A 89 -6.43 -8.57 -1.76
C ARG A 89 -7.86 -8.31 -2.22
N ASP A 90 -8.08 -8.35 -3.53
CA ASP A 90 -9.42 -8.36 -4.11
C ASP A 90 -9.84 -9.78 -4.48
N GLY A 91 -11.16 -10.04 -4.54
CA GLY A 91 -11.71 -11.29 -5.09
C GLY A 91 -11.47 -12.53 -4.22
N VAL A 92 -11.33 -12.37 -2.90
CA VAL A 92 -11.07 -13.48 -1.98
C VAL A 92 -12.32 -14.34 -1.75
N ALA A 93 -13.51 -13.78 -1.93
CA ALA A 93 -14.81 -14.44 -1.74
C ALA A 93 -14.94 -15.16 -0.38
N GLY A 94 -14.30 -14.63 0.67
CA GLY A 94 -14.27 -15.22 2.01
C GLY A 94 -13.34 -16.43 2.19
N ASN A 95 -12.73 -16.96 1.13
CA ASN A 95 -11.82 -18.11 1.23
C ASN A 95 -10.38 -17.67 1.54
N HIS A 96 -10.19 -17.13 2.75
CA HIS A 96 -8.93 -16.51 3.16
C HIS A 96 -7.74 -17.48 3.16
N GLN A 97 -7.93 -18.73 3.58
CA GLN A 97 -6.85 -19.73 3.64
C GLN A 97 -6.35 -20.14 2.25
N ALA A 98 -7.24 -20.22 1.25
CA ALA A 98 -6.83 -20.49 -0.12
C ALA A 98 -6.09 -19.29 -0.74
N ALA A 99 -6.50 -18.07 -0.40
CA ALA A 99 -5.91 -16.84 -0.94
C ALA A 99 -4.56 -16.47 -0.28
N VAL A 100 -4.32 -16.91 0.95
CA VAL A 100 -3.16 -16.55 1.76
C VAL A 100 -2.50 -17.83 2.29
N PRO A 101 -1.46 -18.36 1.61
CA PRO A 101 -0.77 -19.57 2.05
C PRO A 101 -0.05 -19.43 3.39
N ASP A 102 0.20 -20.56 4.04
CA ASP A 102 1.08 -20.67 5.21
C ASP A 102 2.44 -19.99 4.97
N GLY A 103 2.92 -19.25 5.95
CA GLY A 103 4.19 -18.52 5.87
C GLY A 103 4.14 -17.22 5.07
N GLN A 104 2.97 -16.86 4.53
CA GLN A 104 2.72 -15.62 3.78
C GLN A 104 1.58 -14.78 4.38
N LEU A 105 1.22 -15.04 5.65
CA LEU A 105 0.06 -14.40 6.27
C LEU A 105 0.25 -12.88 6.43
N CYS A 106 1.46 -12.44 6.78
CA CYS A 106 1.75 -11.03 7.05
C CYS A 106 1.98 -10.20 5.79
N SER A 107 2.19 -10.83 4.63
CA SER A 107 2.19 -10.20 3.31
C SER A 107 0.87 -10.38 2.54
N ALA A 108 -0.15 -10.97 3.17
CA ALA A 108 -1.40 -11.36 2.53
C ALA A 108 -1.20 -12.21 1.26
N GLY A 109 -0.38 -13.25 1.34
CA GLY A 109 -0.09 -14.12 0.19
C GLY A 109 0.69 -13.38 -0.89
N GLN A 110 1.70 -12.59 -0.49
CA GLN A 110 2.52 -11.75 -1.37
C GLN A 110 1.68 -10.83 -2.25
N THR A 111 0.68 -10.17 -1.66
CA THR A 111 -0.10 -9.17 -2.39
C THR A 111 0.81 -8.01 -2.83
N GLY A 112 0.52 -7.40 -3.98
CA GLY A 112 1.40 -6.39 -4.56
C GLY A 112 2.79 -6.92 -4.96
N GLY A 113 2.92 -8.23 -5.20
CA GLY A 113 4.18 -8.88 -5.56
C GLY A 113 5.11 -9.00 -4.36
N ILE A 114 6.38 -8.60 -4.54
CA ILE A 114 7.38 -8.69 -3.46
C ILE A 114 7.25 -7.59 -2.40
N ARG A 115 6.40 -6.57 -2.62
CA ARG A 115 6.31 -5.35 -1.79
C ARG A 115 6.24 -5.67 -0.30
N TYR A 116 5.29 -6.52 0.11
CA TYR A 116 5.08 -6.84 1.52
C TYR A 116 5.79 -8.12 1.98
N ALA A 117 6.57 -8.78 1.13
CA ALA A 117 7.14 -10.11 1.42
C ALA A 117 8.09 -10.10 2.64
N ALA A 118 8.80 -8.98 2.87
CA ALA A 118 9.67 -8.82 4.03
C ALA A 118 8.91 -8.86 5.37
N LEU A 119 7.60 -8.61 5.36
CA LEU A 119 6.75 -8.68 6.56
C LEU A 119 6.52 -10.12 7.02
N ASP A 120 6.79 -11.14 6.19
CA ASP A 120 6.63 -12.55 6.56
C ASP A 120 7.84 -13.12 7.32
N ASN A 121 8.94 -12.38 7.39
CA ASN A 121 10.17 -12.87 8.00
C ASN A 121 10.00 -13.03 9.52
N PRO A 122 10.34 -14.20 10.10
CA PRO A 122 10.41 -14.36 11.55
C PRO A 122 11.56 -13.51 12.10
N GLY A 123 11.40 -13.02 13.32
CA GLY A 123 12.44 -12.25 13.99
C GLY A 123 11.89 -11.36 15.10
N GLN A 124 12.76 -10.55 15.69
CA GLN A 124 12.40 -9.68 16.80
C GLN A 124 11.72 -8.39 16.32
N TRP A 125 10.54 -8.52 15.72
CA TRP A 125 9.70 -7.37 15.41
C TRP A 125 9.38 -6.59 16.70
N ARG A 126 9.33 -5.26 16.64
CA ARG A 126 8.91 -4.46 17.80
C ARG A 126 7.48 -4.82 18.16
N ALA A 127 7.30 -5.31 19.39
CA ALA A 127 6.02 -5.74 19.91
C ALA A 127 5.47 -4.72 20.91
N GLN A 128 4.16 -4.48 20.84
CA GLN A 128 3.48 -3.65 21.83
C GLN A 128 3.01 -4.48 23.02
N GLN A 129 3.19 -3.97 24.23
CA GLN A 129 2.63 -4.60 25.42
C GLN A 129 1.10 -4.41 25.46
N VAL A 130 0.36 -5.50 25.66
CA VAL A 130 -1.10 -5.51 25.77
C VAL A 130 -1.53 -6.44 26.92
N ASN A 131 -2.69 -6.20 27.52
CA ASN A 131 -3.30 -7.15 28.45
C ASN A 131 -3.97 -8.31 27.69
N THR A 132 -4.38 -9.37 28.40
CA THR A 132 -5.14 -10.47 27.78
C THR A 132 -6.49 -10.02 27.23
N ASP A 133 -7.09 -8.97 27.80
CA ASP A 133 -8.22 -8.27 27.22
C ASP A 133 -7.72 -6.91 26.68
N PHE A 134 -7.88 -6.69 25.38
CA PHE A 134 -7.32 -5.53 24.69
C PHE A 134 -8.18 -5.13 23.48
N GLY A 135 -7.90 -3.96 22.92
CA GLY A 135 -8.53 -3.49 21.68
C GLY A 135 -7.58 -3.62 20.49
N VAL A 136 -8.12 -4.00 19.33
CA VAL A 136 -7.47 -3.80 18.02
C VAL A 136 -8.18 -2.67 17.31
N THR A 137 -7.51 -1.53 17.14
CA THR A 137 -8.02 -0.37 16.41
C THR A 137 -7.56 -0.44 14.95
N VAL A 138 -8.52 -0.64 14.06
CA VAL A 138 -8.33 -0.53 12.61
C VAL A 138 -8.75 0.85 12.16
N HIS A 139 -7.90 1.48 11.39
CA HIS A 139 -8.12 2.80 10.82
C HIS A 139 -8.47 2.71 9.34
N ASP A 140 -9.41 3.54 8.90
CA ASP A 140 -9.98 3.56 7.56
C ASP A 140 -10.15 5.01 7.06
N GLN A 141 -9.27 5.42 6.16
CA GLN A 141 -9.19 6.73 5.53
C GLN A 141 -10.39 7.01 4.62
N ALA A 142 -10.87 5.98 3.89
CA ALA A 142 -11.95 6.11 2.93
C ALA A 142 -13.33 5.80 3.50
N ARG A 143 -13.41 5.38 4.76
CA ARG A 143 -14.69 5.18 5.44
C ARG A 143 -15.53 4.09 4.76
N HIS A 144 -14.88 3.06 4.23
CA HIS A 144 -15.48 1.89 3.59
C HIS A 144 -16.42 1.11 4.49
N GLY A 145 -16.22 1.17 5.81
CA GLY A 145 -16.89 0.26 6.73
C GLY A 145 -16.37 -1.17 6.60
N ALA A 146 -17.05 -2.13 7.23
CA ALA A 146 -16.62 -3.51 7.25
C ALA A 146 -17.82 -4.46 7.20
N ASP A 147 -17.78 -5.47 6.35
CA ASP A 147 -18.73 -6.57 6.45
C ASP A 147 -18.47 -7.35 7.74
N TYR A 148 -17.19 -7.54 8.06
CA TYR A 148 -16.72 -8.11 9.32
C TYR A 148 -15.23 -7.83 9.54
N PHE A 149 -14.81 -7.95 10.80
CA PHE A 149 -13.43 -8.18 11.20
C PHE A 149 -13.30 -9.58 11.78
N LEU A 150 -12.21 -10.27 11.45
CA LEU A 150 -11.75 -11.48 12.14
C LEU A 150 -10.43 -11.15 12.83
N VAL A 151 -10.35 -11.38 14.13
CA VAL A 151 -9.12 -11.18 14.89
C VAL A 151 -8.68 -12.51 15.48
N TYR A 152 -7.49 -12.93 15.07
CA TYR A 152 -6.82 -14.12 15.55
C TYR A 152 -5.65 -13.73 16.43
N VAL A 153 -5.30 -14.61 17.36
CA VAL A 153 -4.06 -14.51 18.15
C VAL A 153 -3.35 -15.84 18.08
N THR A 154 -2.03 -15.82 17.94
CA THR A 154 -1.24 -17.06 17.95
C THR A 154 -1.47 -17.85 19.25
N LYS A 155 -1.50 -19.18 19.13
CA LYS A 155 -1.60 -20.11 20.26
C LYS A 155 -0.38 -20.00 21.15
N GLN A 156 -0.53 -20.29 22.44
CA GLN A 156 0.60 -20.37 23.38
C GLN A 156 1.61 -21.40 22.87
N GLY A 157 2.90 -21.05 22.93
CA GLY A 157 4.00 -21.91 22.46
C GLY A 157 4.49 -21.63 21.04
N PHE A 158 3.77 -20.82 20.25
CA PHE A 158 4.29 -20.29 18.98
C PHE A 158 5.39 -19.25 19.24
N ASP A 159 6.53 -19.37 18.55
CA ASP A 159 7.64 -18.43 18.65
C ASP A 159 7.77 -17.58 17.37
N PRO A 160 7.21 -16.35 17.35
CA PRO A 160 7.27 -15.46 16.18
C PRO A 160 8.68 -14.98 15.83
N THR A 161 9.66 -15.18 16.71
CA THR A 161 11.05 -14.81 16.44
C THR A 161 11.80 -15.84 15.59
N ARG A 162 11.27 -17.07 15.51
CA ARG A 162 11.91 -18.20 14.84
C ARG A 162 11.01 -18.89 13.81
N GLN A 163 9.70 -18.78 13.96
CA GLN A 163 8.73 -19.51 13.16
C GLN A 163 7.99 -18.57 12.21
N ARG A 164 7.88 -18.99 10.94
CA ARG A 164 6.94 -18.37 10.00
C ARG A 164 5.52 -18.71 10.45
N LEU A 165 4.65 -17.70 10.45
CA LEU A 165 3.26 -17.84 10.86
C LEU A 165 2.49 -18.75 9.91
N ARG A 166 1.67 -19.66 10.46
CA ARG A 166 0.76 -20.54 9.72
C ARG A 166 -0.67 -20.39 10.22
N TRP A 167 -1.64 -20.81 9.43
CA TRP A 167 -3.05 -20.83 9.87
C TRP A 167 -3.26 -21.75 11.08
N SER A 168 -2.50 -22.84 11.17
CA SER A 168 -2.55 -23.78 12.30
C SER A 168 -2.11 -23.15 13.63
N ASP A 169 -1.33 -22.08 13.58
CA ASP A 169 -0.79 -21.40 14.76
C ASP A 169 -1.79 -20.40 15.34
N LEU A 170 -2.84 -20.07 14.59
CA LEU A 170 -3.82 -19.06 14.94
C LEU A 170 -5.03 -19.67 15.66
N GLU A 171 -5.58 -18.91 16.61
CA GLU A 171 -6.89 -19.15 17.21
C GLU A 171 -7.75 -17.91 16.99
N LEU A 172 -8.95 -18.08 16.43
CA LEU A 172 -9.92 -16.98 16.28
C LEU A 172 -10.37 -16.53 17.66
N ARG A 173 -10.21 -15.24 17.97
CA ARG A 173 -10.58 -14.65 19.26
C ARG A 173 -11.83 -13.78 19.16
N THR A 174 -12.01 -13.12 18.03
CA THR A 174 -13.16 -12.25 17.79
C THR A 174 -13.58 -12.31 16.33
N GLN A 175 -14.89 -12.40 16.10
CA GLN A 175 -15.53 -12.12 14.82
C GLN A 175 -16.60 -11.06 15.07
N THR A 176 -16.57 -9.97 14.31
CA THR A 176 -17.57 -8.91 14.44
C THR A 176 -18.72 -9.10 13.45
N GLY A 177 -19.81 -8.37 13.66
CA GLY A 177 -20.78 -8.07 12.62
C GLY A 177 -20.33 -6.92 11.71
N ARG A 178 -21.30 -6.38 10.96
CA ARG A 178 -21.10 -5.29 10.01
C ARG A 178 -20.90 -3.94 10.70
N TYR A 179 -19.96 -3.16 10.19
CA TYR A 179 -19.80 -1.73 10.45
C TYR A 179 -20.25 -0.98 9.19
N ALA A 180 -21.21 -0.06 9.34
CA ALA A 180 -21.67 0.76 8.21
C ALA A 180 -20.52 1.64 7.67
N PRO A 181 -20.53 2.00 6.37
CA PRO A 181 -19.61 3.00 5.84
C PRO A 181 -19.63 4.29 6.68
N GLY A 182 -18.46 4.83 7.02
CA GLY A 182 -18.32 5.98 7.92
C GLY A 182 -18.53 5.71 9.42
N ALA A 183 -18.85 4.48 9.82
CA ALA A 183 -18.90 4.13 11.24
C ALA A 183 -17.50 4.09 11.86
N GLY A 184 -17.40 4.58 13.11
CA GLY A 184 -16.17 4.63 13.87
C GLY A 184 -15.93 6.03 14.44
N THR A 185 -14.84 6.15 15.20
CA THR A 185 -14.40 7.43 15.78
C THR A 185 -13.60 8.18 14.71
N PRO A 186 -13.99 9.41 14.33
CA PRO A 186 -13.18 10.23 13.44
C PRO A 186 -11.81 10.52 14.05
N ILE A 187 -10.76 10.40 13.24
CA ILE A 187 -9.40 10.78 13.65
C ILE A 187 -9.01 12.08 12.94
N ASN A 188 -8.67 13.10 13.74
CA ASN A 188 -8.22 14.41 13.27
C ASN A 188 -6.67 14.47 13.16
N ASP A 189 -6.05 13.39 12.70
CA ASP A 189 -4.64 13.34 12.35
C ASP A 189 -4.53 13.52 10.83
N PRO A 190 -3.69 14.44 10.32
CA PRO A 190 -3.62 14.74 8.88
C PRO A 190 -3.18 13.56 8.02
N VAL A 191 -2.40 12.64 8.60
CA VAL A 191 -1.86 11.47 7.89
C VAL A 191 -2.83 10.30 7.96
N LEU A 192 -3.46 10.09 9.12
CA LEU A 192 -4.48 9.06 9.27
C LEU A 192 -5.76 9.50 8.57
N ASN A 193 -6.46 10.56 8.98
CA ASN A 193 -7.73 11.05 8.41
C ASN A 193 -8.84 9.98 8.28
N GLY A 194 -10.12 10.34 8.27
CA GLY A 194 -11.19 9.32 8.21
C GLY A 194 -11.58 8.76 9.59
N VAL A 195 -11.82 7.45 9.73
CA VAL A 195 -12.44 6.84 10.91
C VAL A 195 -11.68 5.63 11.44
N SER A 196 -11.82 5.36 12.75
CA SER A 196 -11.26 4.18 13.39
C SER A 196 -12.30 3.37 14.15
N ASN A 197 -12.18 2.06 14.07
CA ASN A 197 -13.00 1.11 14.82
C ASN A 197 -12.11 0.28 15.72
N THR A 198 -12.43 0.22 17.00
CA THR A 198 -11.73 -0.63 17.98
C THR A 198 -12.53 -1.90 18.22
N ILE A 199 -11.92 -3.04 17.93
CA ILE A 199 -12.46 -4.38 18.11
C ILE A 199 -11.97 -4.90 19.47
N SER A 200 -12.88 -5.23 20.38
CA SER A 200 -12.55 -5.86 21.67
C SER A 200 -12.13 -7.31 21.48
N VAL A 201 -10.97 -7.68 22.02
CA VAL A 201 -10.37 -9.00 21.89
C VAL A 201 -10.02 -9.53 23.28
N SER A 202 -10.35 -10.79 23.52
CA SER A 202 -9.93 -11.52 24.72
C SER A 202 -9.04 -12.69 24.32
N ALA A 203 -7.87 -12.82 24.93
CA ALA A 203 -6.89 -13.89 24.71
C ALA A 203 -6.37 -14.53 26.02
N PRO A 204 -7.24 -15.12 26.86
CA PRO A 204 -6.82 -15.93 28.00
C PRO A 204 -5.78 -17.00 27.64
N GLY A 205 -4.89 -17.23 28.61
CA GLY A 205 -3.81 -18.22 28.53
C GLY A 205 -2.61 -17.78 27.69
N ARG A 206 -2.62 -16.56 27.12
CA ARG A 206 -1.47 -16.02 26.39
C ARG A 206 -0.51 -15.32 27.34
N THR A 207 0.77 -15.65 27.22
CA THR A 207 1.86 -14.97 27.92
C THR A 207 3.06 -14.79 27.01
N GLY A 208 3.80 -13.70 27.18
CA GLY A 208 4.97 -13.42 26.36
C GLY A 208 4.59 -12.98 24.94
N ARG A 209 5.44 -13.28 23.97
CA ARG A 209 5.37 -12.71 22.62
C ARG A 209 4.40 -13.47 21.73
N HIS A 210 3.51 -12.74 21.06
CA HIS A 210 2.50 -13.27 20.15
C HIS A 210 2.34 -12.40 18.90
N ILE A 211 1.63 -12.92 17.90
CA ILE A 211 1.13 -12.14 16.77
C ILE A 211 -0.39 -12.06 16.87
N VAL A 212 -0.93 -10.86 16.74
CA VAL A 212 -2.35 -10.61 16.46
C VAL A 212 -2.50 -10.51 14.95
N TYR A 213 -3.36 -11.36 14.38
CA TYR A 213 -3.64 -11.36 12.94
C TYR A 213 -5.06 -10.90 12.69
N THR A 214 -5.20 -9.75 12.01
CA THR A 214 -6.49 -9.11 11.77
C THR A 214 -6.84 -9.18 10.29
N ILE A 215 -8.04 -9.67 10.00
CA ILE A 215 -8.65 -9.66 8.67
C ILE A 215 -9.77 -8.65 8.69
N TRP A 216 -9.74 -7.69 7.77
CA TRP A 216 -10.81 -6.71 7.57
C TRP A 216 -11.42 -6.91 6.18
N LYS A 217 -12.68 -7.34 6.13
CA LYS A 217 -13.45 -7.39 4.89
C LYS A 217 -14.18 -6.07 4.71
N ALA A 218 -13.71 -5.22 3.80
CA ALA A 218 -14.31 -3.91 3.53
C ALA A 218 -15.68 -4.06 2.83
N SER A 219 -16.61 -3.11 3.06
CA SER A 219 -17.99 -3.22 2.52
C SER A 219 -18.16 -2.73 1.08
N HIS A 220 -17.21 -1.95 0.53
CA HIS A 220 -17.39 -1.29 -0.78
C HIS A 220 -17.20 -2.23 -1.98
N SER A 221 -16.47 -3.34 -1.79
CA SER A 221 -16.17 -4.33 -2.83
C SER A 221 -15.74 -5.66 -2.17
N ASP A 222 -15.38 -6.68 -2.96
CA ASP A 222 -14.70 -7.87 -2.42
C ASP A 222 -13.21 -7.62 -2.14
N GLN A 223 -12.93 -6.60 -1.33
CA GLN A 223 -11.59 -6.24 -0.90
C GLN A 223 -11.38 -6.62 0.57
N THR A 224 -10.29 -7.35 0.83
CA THR A 224 -9.95 -7.88 2.14
C THR A 224 -8.53 -7.47 2.53
N TYR A 225 -8.38 -6.86 3.70
CA TYR A 225 -7.10 -6.45 4.24
C TYR A 225 -6.60 -7.43 5.31
N TYR A 226 -5.29 -7.56 5.43
CA TYR A 226 -4.66 -8.49 6.36
C TYR A 226 -3.51 -7.82 7.10
N PHE A 227 -3.52 -7.84 8.43
CA PHE A 227 -2.53 -7.16 9.25
C PHE A 227 -1.95 -8.10 10.30
N CYS A 228 -0.62 -8.17 10.40
CA CYS A 228 0.07 -8.75 11.55
C CYS A 228 0.53 -7.63 12.48
N SER A 229 0.13 -7.69 13.76
CA SER A 229 0.65 -6.83 14.83
C SER A 229 1.37 -7.69 15.87
N ASP A 230 2.64 -7.41 16.12
CA ASP A 230 3.42 -8.10 17.15
C ASP A 230 3.07 -7.53 18.53
N VAL A 231 2.78 -8.41 19.50
CA VAL A 231 2.39 -8.02 20.86
C VAL A 231 3.11 -8.84 21.92
N THR A 232 3.15 -8.33 23.15
CA THR A 232 3.63 -9.05 24.32
C THR A 232 2.57 -9.01 25.43
N PHE A 233 2.12 -10.19 25.87
CA PHE A 233 1.21 -10.37 27.01
C PHE A 233 1.99 -10.51 28.33
N PRO A 234 1.40 -10.15 29.49
CA PRO A 234 2.01 -10.35 30.80
C PRO A 234 2.38 -11.82 31.07
N GLY A 235 3.33 -12.06 31.98
CA GLY A 235 3.63 -13.39 32.49
C GLY A 235 4.56 -14.26 31.63
N GLY A 236 5.25 -13.69 30.63
CA GLY A 236 6.28 -14.37 29.84
C GLY A 236 7.67 -13.78 30.06
N SER A 237 8.68 -14.64 30.19
CA SER A 237 10.09 -14.23 30.23
C SER A 237 10.58 -13.84 28.82
N GLY A 238 10.25 -12.62 28.38
CA GLY A 238 10.73 -12.03 27.13
C GLY A 238 11.51 -10.75 27.43
N GLY A 239 12.82 -10.87 27.61
CA GLY A 239 13.73 -9.75 27.82
C GLY A 239 13.68 -8.74 26.68
N GLY A 240 13.43 -7.49 27.03
CA GLY A 240 13.38 -6.35 26.13
C GLY A 240 12.71 -5.17 26.82
N THR A 241 13.50 -4.39 27.57
CA THR A 241 13.07 -3.17 28.26
C THR A 241 12.47 -2.16 27.25
N PRO A 242 11.38 -1.44 27.57
CA PRO A 242 10.78 -0.45 26.65
C PRO A 242 11.64 0.83 26.53
N PRO A 243 11.76 1.46 25.35
CA PRO A 243 11.99 2.90 25.28
C PRO A 243 10.63 3.61 25.34
N THR A 244 10.37 4.31 26.43
CA THR A 244 9.33 5.34 26.53
C THR A 244 9.90 6.66 26.03
N THR A 245 9.45 7.14 24.88
CA THR A 245 9.62 8.56 24.51
C THR A 245 8.26 9.12 24.04
N PRO A 246 7.78 10.24 24.61
CA PRO A 246 6.53 10.90 24.19
C PRO A 246 6.61 11.48 22.76
N PRO A 247 5.49 11.58 22.01
CA PRO A 247 5.50 12.15 20.67
C PRO A 247 5.54 13.69 20.70
N THR A 248 6.47 14.28 19.97
CA THR A 248 6.48 15.71 19.61
C THR A 248 5.69 15.92 18.31
N THR A 249 4.77 16.88 18.32
CA THR A 249 3.95 17.35 17.19
C THR A 249 4.79 18.08 16.12
N PRO A 250 4.64 17.74 14.82
CA PRO A 250 5.08 18.57 13.70
C PRO A 250 3.94 19.45 13.11
N PRO A 251 4.24 20.64 12.54
CA PRO A 251 3.26 21.56 11.95
C PRO A 251 2.91 21.24 10.48
N THR A 252 1.71 21.65 10.07
CA THR A 252 1.00 21.33 8.82
C THR A 252 1.08 22.41 7.73
N THR A 253 1.21 22.01 6.47
CA THR A 253 0.62 22.70 5.30
C THR A 253 0.16 21.68 4.22
N PRO A 254 -0.99 21.90 3.55
CA PRO A 254 -1.65 20.92 2.67
C PRO A 254 -1.04 20.80 1.24
N PRO A 255 -1.10 19.63 0.57
CA PRO A 255 -0.69 19.49 -0.83
C PRO A 255 -1.87 19.73 -1.81
N SER A 256 -1.58 20.38 -2.95
CA SER A 256 -2.49 20.55 -4.08
C SER A 256 -2.11 19.62 -5.25
N THR A 257 -3.11 19.09 -5.95
CA THR A 257 -2.95 18.22 -7.12
C THR A 257 -3.18 19.00 -8.43
N PRO A 258 -2.19 19.13 -9.34
CA PRO A 258 -2.43 19.57 -10.71
C PRO A 258 -2.90 18.43 -11.64
N PRO A 259 -3.66 18.74 -12.71
CA PRO A 259 -4.13 17.74 -13.68
C PRO A 259 -3.03 17.33 -14.69
N THR A 260 -3.02 16.07 -15.11
CA THR A 260 -2.13 15.55 -16.18
C THR A 260 -2.84 15.49 -17.54
N THR A 261 -2.30 16.21 -18.52
CA THR A 261 -2.62 16.08 -19.95
C THR A 261 -1.87 14.88 -20.56
N PRO A 262 -2.44 14.06 -21.46
CA PRO A 262 -1.71 12.96 -22.11
C PRO A 262 -0.78 13.43 -23.23
N PRO A 263 0.52 13.07 -23.26
CA PRO A 263 1.36 13.21 -24.46
C PRO A 263 1.84 11.87 -25.04
N THR A 264 2.26 11.97 -26.30
CA THR A 264 2.58 10.99 -27.35
C THR A 264 3.75 10.01 -27.10
N GLY A 265 4.12 9.75 -25.85
CA GLY A 265 5.37 9.07 -25.48
C GLY A 265 5.37 7.54 -25.39
N GLY A 266 4.30 6.87 -25.82
CA GLY A 266 4.14 5.40 -25.64
C GLY A 266 3.92 4.95 -24.18
N CYS A 267 4.02 5.88 -23.23
CA CYS A 267 3.75 5.71 -21.80
C CYS A 267 3.21 7.00 -21.21
N SER A 268 2.49 6.91 -20.09
CA SER A 268 2.02 8.03 -19.27
C SER A 268 2.68 8.01 -17.90
N VAL A 269 2.69 9.16 -17.24
CA VAL A 269 3.32 9.33 -15.94
C VAL A 269 2.44 10.18 -15.03
N THR A 270 2.30 9.75 -13.77
CA THR A 270 1.67 10.53 -12.71
C THR A 270 2.68 10.78 -11.60
N TYR A 271 2.70 12.00 -11.10
CA TYR A 271 3.57 12.44 -10.02
C TYR A 271 2.71 12.84 -8.82
N ALA A 272 2.99 12.28 -7.66
CA ALA A 272 2.28 12.60 -6.43
C ALA A 272 3.26 12.87 -5.29
N VAL A 273 3.13 14.00 -4.60
CA VAL A 273 3.82 14.22 -3.32
C VAL A 273 3.09 13.41 -2.26
N THR A 274 3.70 12.33 -1.78
CA THR A 274 3.10 11.39 -0.82
C THR A 274 3.40 11.75 0.64
N GLY A 275 4.38 12.63 0.86
CA GLY A 275 4.73 13.17 2.17
C GLY A 275 5.55 14.45 2.03
N GLN A 276 5.42 15.37 2.98
CA GLN A 276 6.18 16.63 2.98
C GLN A 276 6.50 17.04 4.42
N TRP A 277 7.71 17.57 4.64
CA TRP A 277 8.18 18.10 5.90
C TRP A 277 9.00 19.38 5.68
N SER A 278 9.47 20.00 6.77
CA SER A 278 10.29 21.20 6.68
C SER A 278 11.58 20.93 5.88
N GLY A 279 11.71 21.58 4.72
CA GLY A 279 12.88 21.45 3.84
C GLY A 279 12.94 20.17 3.01
N GLY A 280 11.95 19.27 3.11
CA GLY A 280 11.95 18.00 2.39
C GLY A 280 10.57 17.48 1.99
N PHE A 281 10.55 16.56 1.05
CA PHE A 281 9.34 15.91 0.57
C PHE A 281 9.64 14.54 -0.02
N GLN A 282 8.61 13.72 -0.15
CA GLN A 282 8.63 12.47 -0.88
C GLN A 282 7.65 12.54 -2.03
N ALA A 283 8.07 12.05 -3.19
CA ALA A 283 7.18 11.85 -4.33
C ALA A 283 7.19 10.40 -4.80
N ASP A 284 6.01 9.90 -5.16
CA ASP A 284 5.83 8.68 -5.94
C ASP A 284 5.57 9.06 -7.40
N VAL A 285 6.26 8.39 -8.30
CA VAL A 285 6.14 8.56 -9.75
C VAL A 285 5.73 7.23 -10.36
N LYS A 286 4.48 7.17 -10.80
CA LYS A 286 3.93 5.99 -11.47
C LYS A 286 4.06 6.15 -12.98
N VAL A 287 4.65 5.15 -13.61
CA VAL A 287 4.81 5.03 -15.05
C VAL A 287 3.86 3.95 -15.55
N THR A 288 3.10 4.24 -16.60
CA THR A 288 2.14 3.30 -17.20
C THR A 288 2.41 3.17 -18.68
N ALA A 289 2.58 1.94 -19.17
CA ALA A 289 2.70 1.69 -20.60
C ALA A 289 1.39 2.03 -21.32
N GLY A 290 1.48 2.53 -22.55
CA GLY A 290 0.34 2.77 -23.40
C GLY A 290 -0.28 1.47 -23.94
N SER A 291 -0.83 1.53 -25.15
CA SER A 291 -1.47 0.38 -25.80
C SER A 291 -0.50 -0.72 -26.29
N SER A 292 0.81 -0.51 -26.14
CA SER A 292 1.86 -1.45 -26.55
C SER A 292 2.78 -1.74 -25.37
N ALA A 293 3.33 -2.96 -25.33
CA ALA A 293 4.36 -3.29 -24.35
C ALA A 293 5.62 -2.46 -24.59
N ILE A 294 6.29 -2.07 -23.51
CA ILE A 294 7.54 -1.29 -23.51
C ILE A 294 8.64 -2.09 -22.82
N ARG A 295 9.89 -1.90 -23.23
CA ARG A 295 11.07 -2.56 -22.65
C ARG A 295 11.80 -1.67 -21.66
N GLY A 296 11.57 -0.37 -21.75
CA GLY A 296 12.10 0.62 -20.83
C GLY A 296 11.29 1.90 -20.87
N TRP A 297 11.56 2.76 -19.91
CA TRP A 297 10.93 4.06 -19.79
C TRP A 297 11.93 5.09 -19.27
N THR A 298 11.75 6.32 -19.73
CA THR A 298 12.49 7.49 -19.27
C THR A 298 11.50 8.59 -18.96
N ILE A 299 11.53 9.08 -17.72
CA ILE A 299 10.72 10.21 -17.26
C ILE A 299 11.60 11.44 -17.19
N SER A 300 11.10 12.58 -17.65
CA SER A 300 11.77 13.87 -17.47
C SER A 300 10.80 14.93 -16.98
N TRP A 301 11.25 15.75 -16.03
CA TRP A 301 10.51 16.91 -15.54
C TRP A 301 11.47 18.02 -15.11
N THR A 302 10.94 19.24 -14.99
CA THR A 302 11.68 20.37 -14.43
C THR A 302 11.01 20.81 -13.14
N PHE A 303 11.79 20.93 -12.07
CA PHE A 303 11.29 21.45 -10.80
C PHE A 303 11.03 22.96 -10.89
N PRO A 304 9.83 23.42 -10.53
CA PRO A 304 9.47 24.85 -10.62
C PRO A 304 10.09 25.71 -9.51
N ASN A 305 10.43 25.14 -8.34
CA ASN A 305 10.74 25.92 -7.15
C ASN A 305 11.92 25.37 -6.34
N GLY A 306 13.15 25.55 -6.81
CA GLY A 306 14.36 25.27 -6.02
C GLY A 306 14.48 23.84 -5.48
N GLN A 307 13.62 22.92 -5.94
CA GLN A 307 13.58 21.55 -5.47
C GLN A 307 14.75 20.78 -6.03
N GLN A 308 15.26 19.84 -5.24
CA GLN A 308 16.32 18.92 -5.66
C GLN A 308 15.96 17.50 -5.25
N VAL A 309 16.38 16.52 -6.04
CA VAL A 309 16.31 15.11 -5.62
C VAL A 309 17.49 14.83 -4.69
N ALA A 310 17.22 14.34 -3.48
CA ALA A 310 18.24 13.95 -2.51
C ALA A 310 18.56 12.44 -2.58
N SER A 311 17.54 11.60 -2.71
CA SER A 311 17.71 10.16 -2.89
C SER A 311 16.52 9.57 -3.67
N ALA A 312 16.72 8.48 -4.39
CA ALA A 312 15.68 7.83 -5.18
C ALA A 312 15.78 6.30 -5.08
N TRP A 313 14.66 5.61 -5.26
CA TRP A 313 14.58 4.15 -5.34
C TRP A 313 13.66 3.73 -6.47
N GLY A 314 13.90 2.54 -7.04
CA GLY A 314 13.13 2.05 -8.19
C GLY A 314 13.42 2.75 -9.52
N ALA A 315 14.39 3.68 -9.55
CA ALA A 315 14.85 4.35 -10.77
C ALA A 315 16.31 4.80 -10.63
N THR A 316 17.03 4.88 -11.75
CA THR A 316 18.27 5.66 -11.84
C THR A 316 17.91 7.11 -12.15
N VAL A 317 18.19 8.01 -11.20
CA VAL A 317 17.85 9.44 -11.31
C VAL A 317 19.11 10.27 -11.53
N THR A 318 19.08 11.14 -12.54
CA THR A 318 20.11 12.15 -12.80
C THR A 318 19.50 13.55 -12.80
N THR A 319 20.28 14.54 -12.40
CA THR A 319 19.85 15.94 -12.32
C THR A 319 20.83 16.84 -13.08
N SER A 320 20.29 17.83 -13.78
CA SER A 320 21.06 18.89 -14.44
C SER A 320 20.32 20.21 -14.25
N GLY A 321 20.85 21.06 -13.35
CA GLY A 321 20.09 22.21 -12.84
C GLY A 321 18.79 21.76 -12.16
N SER A 322 17.66 22.34 -12.56
CA SER A 322 16.33 21.96 -12.08
C SER A 322 15.67 20.83 -12.88
N THR A 323 16.31 20.34 -13.95
CA THR A 323 15.79 19.24 -14.76
C THR A 323 16.20 17.90 -14.19
N VAL A 324 15.23 17.02 -13.99
CA VAL A 324 15.41 15.66 -13.50
C VAL A 324 15.11 14.68 -14.63
N THR A 325 15.93 13.65 -14.76
CA THR A 325 15.68 12.50 -15.63
C THR A 325 15.73 11.24 -14.79
N ALA A 326 14.66 10.43 -14.84
CA ALA A 326 14.58 9.14 -14.18
C ALA A 326 14.46 8.03 -15.24
N ARG A 327 15.30 7.00 -15.14
CA ARG A 327 15.25 5.81 -16.00
C ARG A 327 14.93 4.58 -15.17
N ASN A 328 14.27 3.61 -15.79
CA ASN A 328 14.02 2.32 -15.17
C ASN A 328 15.31 1.63 -14.70
N VAL A 329 15.18 0.77 -13.70
CA VAL A 329 16.20 -0.22 -13.33
C VAL A 329 15.85 -1.58 -13.97
N ASP A 330 16.75 -2.56 -13.87
CA ASP A 330 16.65 -3.82 -14.62
C ASP A 330 15.34 -4.58 -14.40
N TYR A 331 14.80 -4.57 -13.17
CA TYR A 331 13.62 -5.36 -12.83
C TYR A 331 12.28 -4.70 -13.21
N ASN A 332 12.26 -3.40 -13.54
CA ASN A 332 11.00 -2.65 -13.74
C ASN A 332 10.90 -1.88 -15.05
N GLY A 333 11.80 -2.13 -16.01
CA GLY A 333 11.73 -1.52 -17.34
C GLY A 333 10.65 -2.11 -18.24
N GLY A 334 10.52 -3.44 -18.23
CA GLY A 334 9.57 -4.15 -19.07
C GLY A 334 8.15 -4.08 -18.52
N LEU A 335 7.24 -3.42 -19.24
CA LEU A 335 5.82 -3.36 -18.90
C LEU A 335 4.97 -3.85 -20.07
N ALA A 336 4.03 -4.74 -19.79
CA ALA A 336 2.98 -5.10 -20.75
C ALA A 336 2.10 -3.88 -21.08
N ALA A 337 1.34 -3.93 -22.18
CA ALA A 337 0.41 -2.86 -22.52
C ALA A 337 -0.55 -2.57 -21.35
N GLY A 338 -0.69 -1.30 -20.97
CA GLY A 338 -1.50 -0.86 -19.83
C GLY A 338 -0.95 -1.19 -18.44
N ALA A 339 0.15 -1.93 -18.31
CA ALA A 339 0.76 -2.23 -17.03
C ALA A 339 1.52 -1.01 -16.48
N SER A 340 1.69 -0.95 -15.16
CA SER A 340 2.37 0.14 -14.47
C SER A 340 3.48 -0.34 -13.56
N THR A 341 4.46 0.53 -13.34
CA THR A 341 5.41 0.45 -12.22
C THR A 341 5.46 1.81 -11.52
N SER A 342 5.97 1.84 -10.29
CA SER A 342 6.29 3.09 -9.59
C SER A 342 7.76 3.12 -9.21
N PHE A 343 8.28 4.33 -9.10
CA PHE A 343 9.53 4.63 -8.41
C PHE A 343 9.27 5.82 -7.48
N GLY A 344 10.11 5.97 -6.46
CA GLY A 344 9.96 7.05 -5.49
C GLY A 344 11.26 7.80 -5.28
N PHE A 345 11.15 9.00 -4.72
CA PHE A 345 12.33 9.76 -4.32
C PHE A 345 12.03 10.68 -3.14
N ILE A 346 13.07 10.94 -2.34
CA ILE A 346 13.10 12.06 -1.40
C ILE A 346 13.72 13.26 -2.11
N GLY A 347 13.04 14.39 -2.04
CA GLY A 347 13.56 15.66 -2.49
C GLY A 347 13.65 16.68 -1.36
N SER A 348 14.45 17.72 -1.58
CA SER A 348 14.48 18.93 -0.77
C SER A 348 13.79 20.07 -1.52
N TRP A 349 13.29 21.07 -0.79
CA TRP A 349 12.70 22.28 -1.37
C TRP A 349 13.08 23.51 -0.57
N THR A 350 13.17 24.66 -1.23
CA THR A 350 13.35 25.97 -0.59
C THR A 350 12.22 26.90 -1.03
N GLY A 351 11.44 27.43 -0.06
CA GLY A 351 10.29 28.28 -0.32
C GLY A 351 8.97 27.52 -0.57
N SER A 352 8.77 26.98 -1.76
CA SER A 352 7.55 26.23 -2.11
C SER A 352 7.87 24.91 -2.80
N ASN A 353 6.96 23.94 -2.71
CA ASN A 353 7.10 22.63 -3.34
C ASN A 353 5.97 22.41 -4.36
N THR A 354 5.96 23.20 -5.45
CA THR A 354 4.95 23.01 -6.51
C THR A 354 5.27 21.76 -7.32
N ALA A 355 4.29 20.89 -7.52
CA ALA A 355 4.47 19.67 -8.30
C ALA A 355 4.87 20.00 -9.76
N PRO A 356 5.87 19.32 -10.33
CA PRO A 356 6.30 19.52 -11.71
C PRO A 356 5.33 18.85 -12.70
N THR A 357 5.50 19.12 -13.99
CA THR A 357 4.79 18.42 -15.07
C THR A 357 5.72 17.40 -15.73
N PRO A 358 5.63 16.10 -15.40
CA PRO A 358 6.49 15.08 -15.98
C PRO A 358 6.07 14.67 -17.39
N THR A 359 7.06 14.26 -18.18
CA THR A 359 6.91 13.68 -19.51
C THR A 359 7.49 12.26 -19.50
N CYS A 360 6.94 11.37 -20.32
CA CYS A 360 7.38 9.97 -20.42
C CYS A 360 7.81 9.67 -21.86
N ALA A 361 8.91 8.92 -22.01
CA ALA A 361 9.36 8.34 -23.27
C ALA A 361 9.59 6.84 -23.08
N ALA A 362 8.87 6.02 -23.85
CA ALA A 362 9.00 4.57 -23.89
C ALA A 362 10.08 4.11 -24.90
N SER A 363 10.71 2.95 -24.64
CA SER A 363 11.67 2.29 -25.54
C SER A 363 11.41 0.80 -25.69
#